data_AF-A0A922P029-F1
#
_entry.id   AF-A0A922P029-F1
#
_cell.length_a   1.000
_cell.length_b   1.000
_cell.length_c   1.000
_cell.angle_alpha   90.00
_cell.angle_beta   90.00
_cell.angle_gamma   90.00
#
_symmetry.space_group_name_H-M   'P 1'
#
loop_
_entity.id
_entity.type
_entity.pdbx_description
1 polymer ?
#
loop_
_entity_poly.entity_id
_entity_poly.type
_entity_poly.pdbx_seq_one_letter_code
_entity_poly.pdbx_strand_id
1 'polypeptide(L)'
;MLKLAFGLTAVAMLAGCQVRPLYSEASGTGPKLAEIAFSPADDRVEQVVRNQLIFLTSGGAGETPAPQYEVALQVTAAYSDILDDEDAVGLQPGRVNVSGNYTLSRVSDGEVLKVGTRRITSLLDVSRQEFAELRAVRDAEDRAAKELAELIRADLAIALSREPQPQPTWQK
;
A
#
# COMPACT_ATOMS: atom_id res chain seq x y z
N MET A 1 -42.67 -17.32 28.28
CA MET A 1 -42.43 -16.04 27.57
C MET A 1 -41.07 -15.42 27.89
N LEU A 2 -40.64 -15.31 29.15
CA LEU A 2 -39.35 -14.69 29.54
C LEU A 2 -38.08 -15.38 28.98
N LYS A 3 -38.09 -16.72 28.83
CA LYS A 3 -36.95 -17.48 28.26
C LYS A 3 -36.76 -17.28 26.75
N LEU A 4 -37.84 -16.99 26.01
CA LEU A 4 -37.78 -16.72 24.56
C LEU A 4 -37.19 -15.33 24.28
N ALA A 5 -37.50 -14.35 25.14
CA ALA A 5 -36.98 -13.00 25.04
C ALA A 5 -35.46 -12.97 25.20
N PHE A 6 -34.91 -13.74 26.15
CA PHE A 6 -33.46 -13.80 26.42
C PHE A 6 -32.67 -14.48 25.28
N GLY A 7 -33.24 -15.51 24.65
CA GLY A 7 -32.64 -16.15 23.47
C GLY A 7 -32.56 -15.22 22.26
N LEU A 8 -33.58 -14.40 22.03
CA LEU A 8 -33.62 -13.46 20.90
C LEU A 8 -32.63 -12.30 21.07
N THR A 9 -32.38 -11.86 22.31
CA THR A 9 -31.37 -10.82 22.59
C THR A 9 -29.94 -11.32 22.36
N ALA A 10 -29.66 -12.57 22.71
CA ALA A 10 -28.34 -13.18 22.49
C ALA A 10 -28.01 -13.36 20.99
N VAL A 11 -28.99 -13.73 20.17
CA VAL A 11 -28.81 -13.84 18.70
C VAL A 11 -28.62 -12.47 18.05
N ALA A 12 -29.29 -11.43 18.55
CA ALA A 12 -29.10 -10.05 18.06
C ALA A 12 -27.69 -9.51 18.35
N MET A 13 -27.05 -9.91 19.46
CA MET A 13 -25.67 -9.53 19.77
C MET A 13 -24.63 -10.24 18.88
N LEU A 14 -24.93 -11.45 18.38
CA LEU A 14 -24.08 -12.16 17.42
C LEU A 14 -24.17 -11.59 15.98
N ALA A 15 -25.29 -10.94 15.64
CA ALA A 15 -25.47 -10.26 14.35
C ALA A 15 -24.66 -8.94 14.22
N GLY A 16 -24.04 -8.45 15.29
CA GLY A 16 -23.20 -7.25 15.27
C GLY A 16 -21.81 -7.44 14.66
N CYS A 17 -21.34 -8.70 14.52
CA CYS A 17 -20.05 -9.01 13.91
C CYS A 17 -20.17 -9.18 12.39
N GLN A 18 -20.52 -8.11 11.67
CA GLN A 18 -20.60 -8.15 10.22
C GLN A 18 -19.21 -7.97 9.59
N VAL A 19 -18.43 -9.06 9.53
CA VAL A 19 -17.16 -9.07 8.78
C VAL A 19 -17.49 -9.03 7.28
N ARG A 20 -17.21 -7.91 6.63
CA ARG A 20 -17.34 -7.77 5.17
C ARG A 20 -15.96 -7.99 4.54
N PRO A 21 -15.75 -9.05 3.73
CA PRO A 21 -14.45 -9.28 3.12
C PRO A 21 -14.09 -8.14 2.15
N LEU A 22 -12.94 -7.50 2.37
CA LEU A 22 -12.46 -6.36 1.60
C LEU A 22 -12.33 -6.67 0.10
N TYR A 23 -11.94 -7.90 -0.23
CA TYR A 23 -11.71 -8.36 -1.60
C TYR A 23 -12.87 -9.18 -2.18
N SER A 24 -14.03 -9.21 -1.52
CA SER A 24 -15.22 -9.87 -2.10
C SER A 24 -15.70 -9.11 -3.34
N GLU A 25 -16.20 -9.81 -4.36
CA GLU A 25 -16.76 -9.15 -5.55
C GLU A 25 -17.90 -8.19 -5.18
N ALA A 26 -18.69 -8.54 -4.15
CA ALA A 26 -19.75 -7.69 -3.59
C ALA A 26 -19.26 -6.36 -2.98
N SER A 27 -17.96 -6.18 -2.77
CA SER A 27 -17.38 -4.89 -2.35
C SER A 27 -17.10 -3.95 -3.53
N GLY A 28 -16.93 -4.48 -4.75
CA GLY A 28 -16.53 -3.70 -5.93
C GLY A 28 -15.15 -3.05 -5.81
N THR A 29 -14.32 -3.44 -4.83
CA THR A 29 -13.01 -2.82 -4.57
C THR A 29 -11.98 -3.15 -5.65
N GLY A 30 -11.97 -4.38 -6.16
CA GLY A 30 -11.02 -4.83 -7.18
C GLY A 30 -11.07 -3.99 -8.46
N PRO A 31 -12.24 -3.84 -9.10
CA PRO A 31 -12.39 -2.97 -10.28
C PRO A 31 -11.96 -1.53 -10.02
N LYS A 32 -12.32 -0.95 -8.86
CA LYS A 32 -11.91 0.41 -8.48
C LYS A 32 -10.40 0.56 -8.33
N LEU A 33 -9.70 -0.44 -7.79
CA LEU A 33 -8.24 -0.42 -7.71
C LEU A 33 -7.60 -0.35 -9.10
N ALA A 34 -8.15 -1.06 -10.09
CA ALA A 34 -7.66 -1.05 -11.46
C ALA A 34 -7.89 0.30 -12.19
N GLU A 35 -8.71 1.18 -11.61
CA GLU A 35 -9.00 2.53 -12.12
C GLU A 35 -8.10 3.63 -11.52
N ILE A 36 -7.09 3.26 -10.73
CA ILE A 36 -6.12 4.18 -10.15
C ILE A 36 -5.00 4.47 -11.14
N ALA A 37 -4.67 5.75 -11.31
CA ALA A 37 -3.39 6.21 -11.83
C ALA A 37 -2.48 6.70 -10.69
N PHE A 38 -1.16 6.56 -10.85
CA PHE A 38 -0.13 6.97 -9.91
C PHE A 38 0.72 8.08 -10.51
N SER A 39 1.13 9.05 -9.69
CA SER A 39 2.06 10.09 -10.12
C SER A 39 3.36 9.49 -10.68
N PRO A 40 4.04 10.21 -11.60
CA PRO A 40 5.38 9.81 -12.04
C PRO A 40 6.33 9.68 -10.84
N ALA A 41 7.27 8.76 -10.94
CA ALA A 41 8.30 8.59 -9.92
C ALA A 41 9.52 9.45 -10.25
N ASP A 42 10.09 10.09 -9.22
CA ASP A 42 11.28 10.94 -9.37
C ASP A 42 12.60 10.17 -9.28
N ASP A 43 12.62 9.05 -8.55
CA ASP A 43 13.81 8.25 -8.32
C ASP A 43 13.58 6.73 -8.47
N ARG A 44 14.67 5.97 -8.34
CA ARG A 44 14.65 4.51 -8.47
C ARG A 44 13.73 3.85 -7.45
N VAL A 45 13.83 4.20 -6.16
CA VAL A 45 13.08 3.49 -5.10
C VAL A 45 11.60 3.82 -5.22
N GLU A 46 11.26 5.07 -5.53
CA GLU A 46 9.90 5.47 -5.85
C GLU A 46 9.36 4.72 -7.07
N GLN A 47 10.17 4.55 -8.12
CA GLN A 47 9.79 3.77 -9.31
C GLN A 47 9.50 2.31 -8.95
N VAL A 48 10.26 1.70 -8.03
CA VAL A 48 10.00 0.33 -7.55
C VAL A 48 8.66 0.25 -6.83
N VAL A 49 8.37 1.20 -5.92
CA VAL A 49 7.07 1.26 -5.23
C VAL A 49 5.93 1.46 -6.22
N ARG A 50 6.06 2.42 -7.14
CA ARG A 50 5.05 2.72 -8.18
C ARG A 50 4.78 1.49 -9.06
N ASN A 51 5.82 0.83 -9.56
CA ASN A 51 5.65 -0.34 -10.42
C ASN A 51 4.99 -1.49 -9.66
N GLN A 52 5.37 -1.71 -8.39
CA GLN A 52 4.72 -2.72 -7.55
C GLN A 52 3.25 -2.37 -7.30
N LEU A 53 2.92 -1.11 -7.04
CA LEU A 53 1.53 -0.65 -6.89
C LEU A 53 0.70 -0.92 -8.15
N ILE A 54 1.22 -0.54 -9.33
CA ILE A 54 0.56 -0.82 -10.62
C ILE A 54 0.31 -2.33 -10.78
N PHE A 55 1.30 -3.17 -10.47
CA PHE A 55 1.13 -4.62 -10.53
C PHE A 55 0.03 -5.11 -9.57
N LEU A 56 0.00 -4.60 -8.33
CA LEU A 56 -0.96 -5.00 -7.30
C LEU A 56 -2.39 -4.51 -7.55
N THR A 57 -2.56 -3.42 -8.32
CA THR A 57 -3.87 -2.85 -8.63
C THR A 57 -4.45 -3.34 -9.95
N SER A 58 -3.61 -3.56 -10.98
CA SER A 58 -4.07 -3.96 -12.31
C SER A 58 -3.64 -5.37 -12.74
N GLY A 59 -2.93 -6.11 -11.89
CA GLY A 59 -2.45 -7.46 -12.22
C GLY A 59 -1.39 -7.48 -13.31
N GLY A 60 -0.67 -6.36 -13.52
CA GLY A 60 0.35 -6.22 -14.55
C GLY A 60 -0.16 -5.75 -15.92
N ALA A 61 -1.44 -5.39 -16.05
CA ALA A 61 -2.00 -4.82 -17.26
C ALA A 61 -1.53 -3.37 -17.55
N GLY A 62 -0.83 -2.74 -16.60
CA GLY A 62 -0.47 -1.33 -16.65
C GLY A 62 -1.56 -0.43 -16.05
N GLU A 63 -1.41 0.88 -16.19
CA GLU A 63 -2.40 1.86 -15.73
C GLU A 63 -3.51 2.02 -16.78
N THR A 64 -4.74 2.28 -16.34
CA THR A 64 -5.86 2.55 -17.25
C THR A 64 -5.64 3.89 -17.98
N PRO A 65 -5.98 4.00 -19.28
CA PRO A 65 -5.92 5.27 -20.00
C PRO A 65 -7.00 6.26 -19.55
N ALA A 66 -8.01 5.81 -18.79
CA ALA A 66 -9.10 6.64 -18.28
C ALA A 66 -9.29 6.42 -16.75
N PRO A 67 -8.36 6.93 -15.92
CA PRO A 67 -8.42 6.74 -14.47
C PRO A 67 -9.62 7.48 -13.85
N GLN A 68 -10.23 6.86 -12.84
CA GLN A 68 -11.27 7.50 -12.01
C GLN A 68 -10.68 8.04 -10.70
N TYR A 69 -9.50 7.55 -10.34
CA TYR A 69 -8.79 7.96 -9.14
C TYR A 69 -7.32 8.21 -9.46
N GLU A 70 -6.73 9.14 -8.72
CA GLU A 70 -5.31 9.46 -8.83
C GLU A 70 -4.66 9.32 -7.46
N VAL A 71 -3.43 8.79 -7.44
CA VAL A 71 -2.58 8.72 -6.27
C VAL A 71 -1.35 9.57 -6.51
N ALA A 72 -1.26 10.70 -5.81
CA ALA A 72 -0.01 11.42 -5.65
C ALA A 72 0.86 10.65 -4.65
N LEU A 73 1.99 10.14 -5.11
CA LEU A 73 2.95 9.35 -4.35
C LEU A 73 4.26 10.14 -4.21
N GLN A 74 4.86 10.09 -3.04
CA GLN A 74 6.25 10.48 -2.83
C GLN A 74 6.92 9.46 -1.92
N VAL A 75 8.07 8.94 -2.34
CA VAL A 75 8.83 7.95 -1.58
C VAL A 75 10.21 8.50 -1.24
N THR A 76 10.68 8.17 -0.05
CA THR A 76 12.04 8.47 0.40
C THR A 76 12.68 7.20 0.95
N ALA A 77 13.95 6.99 0.64
CA ALA A 77 14.73 5.88 1.17
C ALA A 77 15.97 6.41 1.91
N ALA A 78 16.28 5.81 3.05
CA ALA A 78 17.47 6.14 3.82
C ALA A 78 18.15 4.86 4.33
N TYR A 79 19.41 4.70 3.95
CA TYR A 79 20.32 3.70 4.49
C TYR A 79 21.01 4.25 5.75
N SER A 80 21.23 3.38 6.73
CA SER A 80 22.04 3.68 7.92
C SER A 80 22.64 2.41 8.50
N ASP A 81 23.90 2.46 8.90
CA ASP A 81 24.53 1.44 9.74
C ASP A 81 23.92 1.42 11.14
N ILE A 82 23.86 0.23 11.74
CA ILE A 82 23.30 0.06 13.10
C ILE A 82 24.41 0.07 14.16
N LEU A 83 25.63 -0.34 13.78
CA LEU A 83 26.80 -0.34 14.66
C LEU A 83 27.86 0.62 14.11
N ASP A 84 28.44 1.41 15.00
CA ASP A 84 29.59 2.28 14.74
C ASP A 84 30.84 1.57 15.28
N ASP A 85 31.29 0.53 14.55
CA ASP A 85 32.47 -0.26 14.91
C ASP A 85 33.33 -0.47 13.65
N GLU A 86 34.24 0.48 13.40
CA GLU A 86 35.14 0.43 12.23
C GLU A 86 36.16 -0.71 12.30
N ASP A 87 36.35 -1.33 13.47
CA ASP A 87 37.28 -2.44 13.71
C ASP A 87 36.63 -3.82 13.57
N ALA A 88 35.32 -3.88 13.30
CA ALA A 88 34.60 -5.14 13.21
C ALA A 88 35.12 -6.03 12.07
N VAL A 89 35.57 -7.22 12.44
CA VAL A 89 35.94 -8.28 11.49
C VAL A 89 34.68 -9.07 11.12
N GLY A 90 33.99 -8.68 10.05
CA GLY A 90 32.85 -9.45 9.54
C GLY A 90 31.82 -8.61 8.79
N LEU A 91 30.62 -9.17 8.65
CA LEU A 91 29.44 -8.44 8.18
C LEU A 91 28.88 -7.61 9.34
N GLN A 92 28.49 -6.37 9.05
CA GLN A 92 27.87 -5.48 10.03
C GLN A 92 26.37 -5.34 9.81
N PRO A 93 25.55 -5.21 10.86
CA PRO A 93 24.13 -4.99 10.70
C PRO A 93 23.85 -3.56 10.20
N GLY A 94 23.08 -3.46 9.13
CA GLY A 94 22.57 -2.21 8.58
C GLY A 94 21.04 -2.21 8.51
N ARG A 95 20.46 -1.06 8.20
CA ARG A 95 19.05 -0.95 7.83
C ARG A 95 18.82 0.02 6.68
N VAL A 96 17.83 -0.29 5.88
CA VAL A 96 17.20 0.65 4.95
C VAL A 96 15.80 0.95 5.46
N ASN A 97 15.46 2.22 5.53
CA ASN A 97 14.10 2.66 5.80
C ASN A 97 13.51 3.31 4.57
N VAL A 98 12.35 2.84 4.14
CA VAL A 98 11.59 3.43 3.03
C VAL A 98 10.29 4.00 3.58
N SER A 99 10.01 5.26 3.29
CA SER A 99 8.81 5.98 3.72
C SER A 99 8.06 6.50 2.51
N GLY A 100 6.76 6.22 2.44
CA GLY A 100 5.88 6.68 1.37
C GLY A 100 4.78 7.58 1.93
N ASN A 101 4.67 8.79 1.39
CA ASN A 101 3.53 9.67 1.57
C ASN A 101 2.63 9.53 0.34
N TYR A 102 1.32 9.41 0.55
CA TYR A 102 0.39 9.29 -0.56
C TYR A 102 -0.93 10.02 -0.30
N THR A 103 -1.52 10.52 -1.38
CA THR A 103 -2.85 11.13 -1.41
C THR A 103 -3.66 10.51 -2.52
N LEU A 104 -4.79 9.89 -2.18
CA LEU A 104 -5.79 9.37 -3.11
C LEU A 104 -6.89 10.41 -3.31
N SER A 105 -7.14 10.78 -4.56
CA SER A 105 -8.21 11.71 -4.96
C SER A 105 -9.08 11.14 -6.07
N ARG A 106 -10.34 11.58 -6.12
CA ARG A 106 -11.27 11.28 -7.22
C ARG A 106 -11.07 12.29 -8.36
N VAL A 107 -11.00 11.79 -9.59
CA VAL A 107 -10.73 12.63 -10.78
C VAL A 107 -11.92 13.55 -11.12
N SER A 108 -13.16 13.11 -10.88
CA SER A 108 -14.34 13.87 -11.34
C SER A 108 -14.59 15.19 -10.62
N ASP A 109 -14.19 15.30 -9.35
CA ASP A 109 -14.44 16.47 -8.49
C ASP A 109 -13.19 16.94 -7.70
N GLY A 110 -12.09 16.19 -7.77
CA GLY A 110 -10.87 16.48 -7.02
C GLY A 110 -10.97 16.15 -5.52
N GLU A 111 -12.02 15.46 -5.07
CA GLU A 111 -12.20 15.11 -3.66
C GLU A 111 -11.06 14.21 -3.17
N VAL A 112 -10.43 14.60 -2.07
CA VAL A 112 -9.40 13.80 -1.41
C VAL A 112 -10.06 12.73 -0.56
N LEU A 113 -9.97 11.48 -1.00
CA LEU A 113 -10.56 10.32 -0.34
C LEU A 113 -9.69 9.81 0.81
N LYS A 114 -8.36 9.92 0.67
CA LYS A 114 -7.41 9.43 1.68
C LYS A 114 -6.06 10.13 1.57
N VAL A 115 -5.51 10.50 2.73
CA VAL A 115 -4.10 10.86 2.90
C VAL A 115 -3.48 9.89 3.90
N GLY A 116 -2.23 9.49 3.65
CA GLY A 116 -1.51 8.61 4.57
C GLY A 116 0.00 8.63 4.39
N THR A 117 0.67 8.15 5.43
CA THR A 117 2.11 7.91 5.44
C THR A 117 2.36 6.49 5.94
N ARG A 118 3.20 5.74 5.23
CA ARG A 118 3.63 4.39 5.61
C ARG A 118 5.15 4.30 5.58
N ARG A 119 5.71 3.47 6.46
CA ARG A 119 7.15 3.25 6.56
C ARG A 119 7.44 1.78 6.75
N ILE A 120 8.46 1.30 6.04
CA ILE A 120 9.01 -0.05 6.17
C ILE A 120 10.50 0.05 6.46
N THR A 121 10.99 -0.85 7.32
CA THR A 121 12.41 -1.02 7.60
C THR A 121 12.82 -2.41 7.17
N SER A 122 13.82 -2.50 6.29
CA SER A 122 14.46 -3.74 5.89
C SER A 122 15.85 -3.79 6.49
N LEU A 123 16.19 -4.90 7.14
CA LEU A 123 17.51 -5.15 7.69
C LEU A 123 18.41 -5.77 6.62
N LEU A 124 19.70 -5.51 6.73
CA LEU A 124 20.73 -6.07 5.85
C LEU A 124 22.03 -6.31 6.61
N ASP A 125 22.86 -7.15 6.02
CA ASP A 125 24.24 -7.37 6.43
C ASP A 125 25.17 -6.65 5.45
N VAL A 126 26.02 -5.80 6.00
CA VAL A 126 26.90 -4.86 5.30
C VAL A 126 28.30 -5.45 5.24
N SER A 127 28.88 -5.49 4.05
CA SER A 127 30.24 -5.97 3.81
C SER A 127 31.18 -4.79 3.65
N ARG A 128 32.45 -4.92 4.07
CA ARG A 128 33.50 -3.91 3.79
C ARG A 128 33.86 -3.78 2.30
N GLN A 129 33.41 -4.73 1.47
CA GLN A 129 33.62 -4.64 0.03
C GLN A 129 32.51 -3.78 -0.58
N GLU A 130 32.87 -2.63 -1.15
CA GLU A 130 31.94 -1.57 -1.58
C GLU A 130 30.86 -2.06 -2.56
N PHE A 131 31.18 -2.98 -3.47
CA PHE A 131 30.18 -3.51 -4.41
C PHE A 131 29.15 -4.41 -3.70
N ALA A 132 29.60 -5.25 -2.76
CA ALA A 132 28.75 -6.12 -1.97
C ALA A 132 27.84 -5.30 -1.05
N GLU A 133 28.36 -4.24 -0.42
CA GLU A 133 27.56 -3.26 0.32
C GLU A 133 26.49 -2.63 -0.58
N LEU A 134 26.89 -2.05 -1.72
CA LEU A 134 25.97 -1.40 -2.64
C LEU A 134 24.86 -2.35 -3.12
N ARG A 135 25.17 -3.63 -3.35
CA ARG A 135 24.19 -4.66 -3.72
C ARG A 135 23.26 -5.01 -2.56
N ALA A 136 23.78 -5.12 -1.34
CA ALA A 136 22.99 -5.40 -0.15
C ALA A 136 22.01 -4.26 0.16
N VAL A 137 22.45 -3.00 0.04
CA VAL A 137 21.60 -1.81 0.22
C VAL A 137 20.46 -1.80 -0.79
N ARG A 138 20.76 -1.99 -2.09
CA ARG A 138 19.73 -2.00 -3.14
C ARG A 138 18.72 -3.12 -2.98
N ASP A 139 19.17 -4.30 -2.55
CA ASP A 139 18.30 -5.43 -2.27
C ASP A 139 17.38 -5.13 -1.06
N ALA A 140 17.92 -4.49 -0.02
CA ALA A 140 17.12 -4.04 1.12
C ALA A 140 16.10 -2.95 0.76
N GLU A 141 16.47 -1.98 -0.08
CA GLU A 141 15.56 -1.00 -0.67
C GLU A 141 14.42 -1.68 -1.43
N ASP A 142 14.73 -2.65 -2.30
CA ASP A 142 13.73 -3.33 -3.14
C ASP A 142 12.74 -4.14 -2.30
N ARG A 143 13.20 -4.82 -1.24
CA ARG A 143 12.31 -5.49 -0.29
C ARG A 143 11.39 -4.51 0.41
N ALA A 144 11.96 -3.46 0.99
CA ALA A 144 11.19 -2.47 1.74
C ALA A 144 10.18 -1.73 0.84
N ALA A 145 10.57 -1.41 -0.39
CA ALA A 145 9.69 -0.78 -1.38
C ALA A 145 8.49 -1.66 -1.75
N LYS A 146 8.71 -2.96 -1.96
CA LYS A 146 7.62 -3.90 -2.27
C LYS A 146 6.65 -4.06 -1.11
N GLU A 147 7.15 -4.17 0.12
CA GLU A 147 6.31 -4.24 1.32
C GLU A 147 5.55 -2.92 1.55
N LEU A 148 6.18 -1.78 1.28
CA LEU A 148 5.54 -0.47 1.38
C LEU A 148 4.36 -0.38 0.39
N ALA A 149 4.55 -0.84 -0.84
CA ALA A 149 3.49 -0.90 -1.85
C ALA A 149 2.30 -1.77 -1.39
N GLU A 150 2.53 -2.90 -0.73
CA GLU A 150 1.45 -3.74 -0.19
C GLU A 150 0.63 -3.01 0.87
N LEU A 151 1.30 -2.31 1.80
CA LEU A 151 0.61 -1.53 2.84
C LEU A 151 -0.20 -0.37 2.24
N ILE A 152 0.39 0.37 1.29
CA ILE A 152 -0.31 1.45 0.60
C ILE A 152 -1.51 0.88 -0.16
N ARG A 153 -1.35 -0.20 -0.92
CA ARG A 153 -2.46 -0.86 -1.65
C ARG A 153 -3.57 -1.31 -0.71
N ALA A 154 -3.25 -1.82 0.47
CA ALA A 154 -4.26 -2.14 1.48
C ALA A 154 -5.05 -0.91 1.94
N ASP A 155 -4.37 0.23 2.17
CA ASP A 155 -5.04 1.47 2.54
C ASP A 155 -5.94 2.01 1.43
N LEU A 156 -5.47 1.97 0.18
CA LEU A 156 -6.25 2.37 -0.99
C LEU A 156 -7.50 1.50 -1.13
N ALA A 157 -7.37 0.19 -0.98
CA ALA A 157 -8.49 -0.74 -1.01
C ALA A 157 -9.52 -0.42 0.07
N ILE A 158 -9.07 -0.14 1.31
CA ILE A 158 -9.97 0.23 2.42
C ILE A 158 -10.70 1.54 2.11
N ALA A 159 -10.00 2.55 1.60
CA ALA A 159 -10.62 3.83 1.22
C ALA A 159 -11.68 3.63 0.12
N LEU A 160 -11.33 2.93 -0.96
CA LEU A 160 -12.22 2.68 -2.10
C LEU A 160 -13.40 1.76 -1.77
N SER A 161 -13.29 0.90 -0.76
CA SER A 161 -14.41 0.07 -0.30
C SER A 161 -15.55 0.86 0.34
N ARG A 162 -15.27 2.10 0.80
CA ARG A 162 -16.24 3.02 1.38
C ARG A 162 -16.81 3.99 0.37
N GLU A 163 -16.15 4.10 -0.77
CA GLU A 163 -16.55 4.96 -1.86
C GLU A 163 -17.85 4.41 -2.50
N PRO A 164 -18.91 5.22 -2.67
CA PRO A 164 -20.03 4.85 -3.51
C PRO A 164 -19.59 4.35 -4.89
N GLN A 165 -20.32 3.41 -5.48
CA GLN A 165 -20.08 3.03 -6.87
C GLN A 165 -20.54 4.20 -7.76
N PRO A 166 -19.73 4.69 -8.72
CA PRO A 166 -20.18 5.72 -9.64
C PRO A 166 -21.44 5.22 -10.37
N GLN A 167 -22.56 5.93 -10.21
CA GLN A 167 -23.82 5.55 -10.82
C GLN A 167 -23.63 5.48 -12.34
N PRO A 168 -24.00 4.38 -13.01
CA PRO A 168 -24.03 4.36 -14.47
C PRO A 168 -24.98 5.46 -14.93
N THR A 169 -24.45 6.45 -15.66
CA THR A 169 -25.27 7.44 -16.33
C THR A 169 -25.98 6.74 -17.48
N TRP A 170 -27.10 6.09 -17.19
CA TRP A 170 -28.05 5.67 -18.21
C TRP A 170 -28.59 6.95 -18.85
N GLN A 171 -27.89 7.43 -19.89
CA GLN A 171 -28.40 8.48 -20.75
C GLN A 171 -29.65 7.92 -21.44
N LYS A 172 -30.74 8.68 -21.32
CA LYS A 172 -32.02 8.45 -22.00
C LYS A 172 -31.85 8.47 -23.51
#